data_AF-A0A838WCM8-F1
#
_entry.id   AF-A0A838WCM8-F1
#
_cell.length_a   1.000
_cell.length_b   1.000
_cell.length_c   1.000
_cell.angle_alpha   90.00
_cell.angle_beta   90.00
_cell.angle_gamma   90.00
#
_symmetry.space_group_name_H-M   'P 1'
#
loop_
_entity.id
_entity.type
_entity.pdbx_description
1 polymer ?
#
loop_
_entity_poly.entity_id
_entity_poly.type
_entity_poly.pdbx_seq_one_letter_code
_entity_poly.pdbx_strand_id
1 'polypeptide(L)' 'MVITHNTRTMETADWVCGVTMEELGVSTIVGVELESARALKGRVA' A
#
# COMPACT_ATOMS: atom_id res chain seq x y z
N MET A 1 4.81 -3.35 12.87
CA MET A 1 4.70 -2.21 11.92
C MET A 1 6.10 -1.86 11.45
N VAL A 2 6.30 -1.77 10.14
CA VAL A 2 7.61 -1.48 9.52
C VAL A 2 7.43 -0.30 8.55
N ILE A 3 8.30 0.69 8.61
CA ILE A 3 8.39 1.77 7.62
C ILE A 3 9.50 1.37 6.66
N THR A 4 9.16 1.21 5.38
CA THR A 4 10.11 0.72 4.38
C THR A 4 9.77 1.27 3.01
N HIS A 5 10.81 1.50 2.21
CA HIS A 5 10.71 1.73 0.77
C HIS A 5 11.12 0.49 -0.03
N ASN A 6 11.50 -0.61 0.64
CA ASN A 6 11.94 -1.82 -0.03
C ASN A 6 10.73 -2.63 -0.50
N THR A 7 10.58 -2.78 -1.82
CA THR A 7 9.47 -3.50 -2.43
C THR A 7 9.35 -4.95 -1.96
N ARG A 8 10.48 -5.65 -1.79
CA ARG A 8 10.48 -7.04 -1.32
C ARG A 8 9.91 -7.16 0.10
N THR A 9 10.17 -6.18 0.97
CA THR A 9 9.56 -6.14 2.30
C THR A 9 8.06 -5.82 2.24
N MET A 10 7.64 -4.94 1.32
CA MET A 10 6.22 -4.61 1.13
C MET A 10 5.41 -5.80 0.59
N GLU A 11 5.98 -6.60 -0.30
CA GLU A 11 5.32 -7.75 -0.96
C GLU A 11 4.95 -8.89 0.01
N THR A 12 5.59 -8.93 1.18
CA THR A 12 5.36 -9.95 2.22
C THR A 12 4.43 -9.50 3.32
N ALA A 13 3.91 -8.27 3.28
CA ALA A 13 3.01 -7.74 4.30
C ALA A 13 1.55 -8.12 4.04
N ASP A 14 0.79 -8.35 5.11
CA ASP A 14 -0.68 -8.55 5.01
C ASP A 14 -1.38 -7.26 4.52
N TRP A 15 -0.91 -6.11 5.03
CA TRP A 15 -1.43 -4.78 4.73
C TRP A 15 -0.28 -3.82 4.38
N VAL A 16 -0.53 -2.93 3.41
CA VAL A 16 0.38 -1.83 3.06
C VAL A 16 -0.35 -0.50 3.27
N CYS A 17 0.27 0.41 4.01
CA CYS A 17 -0.23 1.76 4.20
C CYS A 17 0.65 2.75 3.43
N GLY A 18 0.09 3.39 2.41
CA GLY A 18 0.71 4.53 1.73
C GLY A 18 0.51 5.80 2.55
N VAL A 19 1.58 6.55 2.75
CA VAL A 19 1.52 7.91 3.32
C VAL A 19 1.81 8.87 2.19
N THR A 20 0.83 9.69 1.84
CA THR A 20 0.92 10.67 0.76
C THR A 20 0.67 12.08 1.30
N MET A 21 0.98 13.08 0.50
CA MET A 21 0.75 14.49 0.82
C MET A 21 0.18 15.15 -0.43
N GLU A 22 -1.11 15.45 -0.41
CA GLU A 22 -1.79 16.20 -1.49
C GLU A 22 -1.68 17.70 -1.23
N GLU A 23 -2.02 18.13 0.00
CA GLU A 23 -1.79 19.48 0.49
C GLU A 23 -0.46 19.55 1.26
N LEU A 24 0.32 20.61 1.05
CA LEU A 24 1.63 20.78 1.67
C LEU A 24 1.52 20.76 3.20
N GLY A 25 2.22 19.82 3.83
CA GLY A 25 2.23 19.64 5.27
C GLY A 25 1.08 18.79 5.83
N VAL A 26 0.13 18.35 5.00
CA VAL A 26 -0.99 17.50 5.42
C VAL A 26 -0.82 16.08 4.85
N SER A 27 -0.50 15.13 5.74
CA SER A 27 -0.39 13.72 5.34
C SER A 27 -1.77 13.06 5.26
N THR A 28 -1.96 12.27 4.20
CA THR A 28 -3.11 11.37 4.01
C THR A 28 -2.62 9.93 4.04
N ILE A 29 -3.33 9.06 4.77
CA ILE A 29 -3.03 7.63 4.85
C ILE A 29 -4.00 6.87 3.96
N VAL A 30 -3.46 6.00 3.11
CA VAL A 30 -4.23 5.08 2.26
C VAL A 30 -3.86 3.65 2.63
N GLY A 31 -4.84 2.87 3.09
CA GLY A 31 -4.65 1.45 3.43
C GLY A 31 -5.02 0.54 2.28
N VAL A 32 -4.21 -0.50 2.04
CA VAL A 32 -4.46 -1.54 1.05
C VAL A 32 -4.25 -2.91 1.68
N GLU A 33 -5.25 -3.78 1.56
CA GLU A 33 -5.10 -5.22 1.85
C GLU A 33 -4.50 -5.89 0.60
N LEU A 34 -3.33 -6.50 0.74
CA LEU A 34 -2.54 -6.90 -0.42
C LEU A 34 -3.16 -8.09 -1.16
N GLU A 35 -3.75 -9.04 -0.44
CA GLU A 35 -4.45 -10.19 -1.04
C GLU A 35 -5.68 -9.77 -1.83
N SER A 36 -6.51 -8.88 -1.27
CA SER A 36 -7.65 -8.31 -1.98
C SER A 36 -7.23 -7.54 -3.24
N ALA A 37 -6.13 -6.77 -3.17
CA ALA A 37 -5.58 -6.08 -4.34
C ALA A 37 -5.07 -7.04 -5.43
N ARG A 38 -4.43 -8.14 -5.03
CA ARG A 38 -3.98 -9.21 -5.95
C ARG A 38 -5.16 -9.87 -6.67
N ALA A 39 -6.23 -10.18 -5.95
CA ALA A 39 -7.45 -10.76 -6.53
C ALA A 39 -8.10 -9.82 -7.56
N LEU A 40 -8.05 -8.50 -7.34
CA LEU A 40 -8.57 -7.51 -8.28
C LEU A 40 -7.77 -7.46 -9.58
N LYS A 41 -6.44 -7.58 -9.52
CA LYS A 41 -5.55 -7.58 -10.69
C LYS A 41 -5.91 -8.67 -11.71
N GLY A 42 -6.44 -9.81 -11.25
CA GLY A 42 -6.89 -10.91 -12.11
C GLY A 42 -8.25 -10.70 -12.79
N ARG A 43 -9.01 -9.65 -12.43
CA ARG A 43 -10.35 -9.38 -12.96
C ARG A 43 -10.40 -8.30 -14.06
N VAL A 44 -9.26 -7.65 -14.32
CA VAL A 44 -9.11 -6.57 -15.31
C VAL A 44 -8.15 -6.99 -16.44
N ALA A 45 -7.85 -8.29 -16.54
CA ALA A 45 -7.03 -8.89 -17.60
C ALA A 45 -7.91 -9.65 -18.59
#